data_AF-A0ABD5YGM0-F1
#
_entry.id   AF-A0ABD5YGM0-F1
#
_cell.length_a   1.000
_cell.length_b   1.000
_cell.length_c   1.000
_cell.angle_alpha   90.00
_cell.angle_beta   90.00
_cell.angle_gamma   90.00
#
_symmetry.space_group_name_H-M   'P 1'
#
loop_
_entity.id
_entity.type
_entity.pdbx_description
1 polymer ?
#
loop_
_entity_poly.entity_id
_entity_poly.type
_entity_poly.pdbx_seq_one_letter_code
_entity_poly.pdbx_strand_id
1 'polypeptide(L)'
;MTSETTDWSGRLHRSRVALALYFRRLLSPPLPGDGLLLFGFLEGVLGWGLSWTFSRDPSLAPFGLVQSIVAVWILLTVGIVFFGVTYTSPSVRRNRVWLVWGGLNVAATLVNVAALAGVVPSAALQYAYWHPWLAVLGTGYLVTALYNWESPQIRRQERVVYALAGVVTLGLLAGSLGPLRGFVTLNIFAIGAVVHLVPIGHDVLADAVLIARRQ
;
A
#
# COMPACT_ATOMS: atom_id res chain seq x y z
N MET A 1 11.31 39.61 26.79
CA MET A 1 11.01 38.16 26.83
C MET A 1 9.73 37.76 26.08
N THR A 2 9.14 38.62 25.24
CA THR A 2 7.86 38.37 24.53
C THR A 2 8.00 38.11 23.02
N SER A 3 9.22 38.16 22.47
CA SER A 3 9.48 38.00 21.03
C SER A 3 9.65 36.54 20.57
N GLU A 4 10.01 35.63 21.48
CA GLU A 4 10.21 34.22 21.14
C GLU A 4 8.88 33.46 21.01
N THR A 5 7.92 33.73 21.90
CA THR A 5 6.62 33.04 21.90
C THR A 5 5.72 33.43 20.74
N THR A 6 5.87 34.65 20.20
CA THR A 6 5.15 35.13 19.00
C THR A 6 5.71 34.55 17.70
N ASP A 7 7.00 34.24 17.64
CA ASP A 7 7.64 33.62 16.47
C ASP A 7 7.29 32.12 16.35
N TRP A 8 7.26 31.40 17.47
CA TRP A 8 6.84 29.99 17.50
C TRP A 8 5.38 29.79 17.08
N SER A 9 4.47 30.63 17.58
CA SER A 9 3.05 30.55 17.20
C SER A 9 2.82 30.85 15.72
N GLY A 10 3.57 31.81 15.16
CA GLY A 10 3.57 32.14 13.74
C GLY A 10 4.07 30.98 12.86
N ARG A 11 5.20 30.36 13.21
CA ARG A 11 5.75 29.20 12.50
C ARG A 11 4.83 27.98 12.53
N LEU A 12 4.23 27.69 13.69
CA LEU A 12 3.25 26.62 13.84
C LEU A 12 2.01 26.86 12.98
N HIS A 13 1.51 28.09 12.93
CA HIS A 13 0.35 28.43 12.11
C HIS A 13 0.65 28.25 10.61
N ARG A 14 1.80 28.76 10.12
CA ARG A 14 2.22 28.57 8.71
C ARG A 14 2.39 27.10 8.34
N SER A 15 3.02 26.32 9.22
CA SER A 15 3.17 24.87 9.03
C SER A 15 1.83 24.15 8.91
N ARG A 16 0.86 24.48 9.79
CA ARG A 16 -0.49 23.90 9.75
C ARG A 16 -1.22 24.24 8.45
N VAL A 17 -1.18 25.51 8.03
CA VAL A 17 -1.81 25.94 6.78
C VAL A 17 -1.16 25.25 5.57
N ALA A 18 0.17 25.17 5.53
CA ALA A 18 0.91 24.50 4.46
C ALA A 18 0.57 23.00 4.38
N LEU A 19 0.52 22.29 5.51
CA LEU A 19 0.12 20.89 5.57
C LEU A 19 -1.34 20.68 5.16
N ALA A 20 -2.26 21.55 5.61
CA ALA A 20 -3.66 21.47 5.21
C ALA A 20 -3.82 21.65 3.70
N LEU A 21 -3.09 22.58 3.10
CA LEU A 21 -3.07 22.78 1.64
C LEU A 21 -2.46 21.58 0.91
N TYR A 22 -1.39 20.99 1.45
CA TYR A 22 -0.78 19.77 0.91
C TYR A 22 -1.77 18.60 0.88
N PHE A 23 -2.39 18.25 2.02
CA PHE A 23 -3.37 17.17 2.07
C PHE A 23 -4.61 17.46 1.22
N ARG A 24 -5.07 18.72 1.19
CA ARG A 24 -6.16 19.11 0.30
C ARG A 24 -5.80 18.86 -1.16
N ARG A 25 -4.58 19.17 -1.58
CA ARG A 25 -4.09 18.90 -2.94
C ARG A 25 -4.03 17.40 -3.22
N LEU A 26 -3.58 16.57 -2.27
CA LEU A 26 -3.53 15.11 -2.43
C LEU A 26 -4.92 14.50 -2.65
N LEU A 27 -5.97 15.14 -2.17
CA LEU A 27 -7.35 14.65 -2.24
C LEU A 27 -8.20 15.35 -3.31
N SER A 28 -7.64 16.32 -4.04
CA SER A 28 -8.36 17.09 -5.05
C SER A 28 -8.06 16.59 -6.47
N PRO A 29 -9.07 16.25 -7.29
CA PRO A 29 -8.87 15.88 -8.69
C PRO A 29 -8.29 17.04 -9.54
N PRO A 30 -7.41 16.76 -10.52
CA PRO A 30 -6.81 15.46 -10.78
C PRO A 30 -5.77 15.09 -9.71
N LEU A 31 -5.91 13.91 -9.12
CA LEU A 31 -5.07 13.39 -8.05
C LEU A 31 -3.62 13.23 -8.57
N PRO A 32 -2.62 13.78 -7.84
CA PRO A 32 -1.22 13.52 -8.13
C PRO A 32 -0.84 12.08 -7.76
N GLY A 33 0.36 11.64 -8.13
CA GLY A 33 0.88 10.31 -7.77
C GLY A 33 0.85 10.07 -6.26
N ASP A 34 1.21 11.08 -5.48
CA ASP A 34 1.18 11.01 -4.01
C ASP A 34 -0.25 10.92 -3.44
N GLY A 35 -1.24 11.45 -4.18
CA GLY A 35 -2.65 11.31 -3.84
C GLY A 35 -3.13 9.87 -4.06
N LEU A 36 -2.66 9.22 -5.12
CA LEU A 36 -2.90 7.79 -5.35
C LEU A 36 -2.18 6.90 -4.32
N LEU A 37 -0.95 7.27 -3.92
CA LEU A 37 -0.25 6.60 -2.81
C LEU A 37 -1.02 6.70 -1.49
N LEU A 38 -1.53 7.88 -1.15
CA LEU A 38 -2.37 8.06 0.04
C LEU A 38 -3.64 7.19 -0.01
N PHE A 39 -4.26 7.07 -1.20
CA PHE A 39 -5.39 6.17 -1.37
C PHE A 39 -5.00 4.70 -1.16
N GLY A 40 -3.87 4.25 -1.73
CA GLY A 40 -3.33 2.90 -1.49
C GLY A 40 -2.95 2.66 -0.02
N PHE A 41 -2.48 3.67 0.70
CA PHE A 41 -2.25 3.58 2.14
C PHE A 41 -3.56 3.32 2.90
N LEU A 42 -4.61 4.10 2.62
CA LEU A 42 -5.92 3.91 3.25
C LEU A 42 -6.53 2.56 2.90
N GLU A 43 -6.39 2.15 1.64
CA GLU A 43 -6.75 0.82 1.17
C GLU A 43 -6.06 -0.27 2.00
N GLY A 44 -4.74 -0.16 2.20
CA GLY A 44 -3.99 -1.10 3.03
C GLY A 44 -4.47 -1.13 4.48
N VAL A 45 -4.75 0.03 5.09
CA VAL A 45 -5.27 0.11 6.47
C VAL A 45 -6.60 -0.63 6.58
N LEU A 46 -7.53 -0.36 5.66
CA LEU A 46 -8.85 -0.99 5.64
C LEU A 46 -8.75 -2.48 5.33
N GLY A 47 -8.01 -2.86 4.28
CA GLY A 47 -7.89 -4.25 3.82
C GLY A 47 -7.27 -5.15 4.88
N TRP A 48 -6.09 -4.79 5.40
CA TRP A 48 -5.42 -5.57 6.43
C TRP A 48 -6.17 -5.52 7.77
N GLY A 49 -6.72 -4.36 8.15
CA GLY A 49 -7.48 -4.17 9.38
C GLY A 49 -8.76 -5.01 9.41
N LEU A 50 -9.58 -4.95 8.35
CA LEU A 50 -10.79 -5.76 8.25
C LEU A 50 -10.46 -7.26 8.17
N SER A 51 -9.40 -7.63 7.43
CA SER A 51 -8.98 -9.04 7.36
C SER A 51 -8.57 -9.58 8.73
N TRP A 52 -7.83 -8.78 9.50
CA TRP A 52 -7.47 -9.12 10.88
C TRP A 52 -8.72 -9.22 11.78
N THR A 53 -9.63 -8.25 11.70
CA THR A 53 -10.88 -8.25 12.46
C THR A 53 -11.71 -9.51 12.19
N PHE A 54 -11.93 -9.88 10.93
CA PHE A 54 -12.63 -11.11 10.57
C PHE A 54 -11.91 -12.36 11.09
N SER A 55 -10.58 -12.37 11.09
CA SER A 55 -9.82 -13.51 11.62
C SER A 55 -9.92 -13.66 13.14
N ARG A 56 -10.10 -12.56 13.87
CA ARG A 56 -10.24 -12.54 15.32
C ARG A 56 -11.67 -12.84 15.76
N ASP A 57 -12.64 -12.35 15.01
CA ASP A 57 -14.05 -12.59 15.23
C ASP A 57 -14.73 -13.00 13.91
N PRO A 58 -14.74 -14.31 13.59
CA PRO A 58 -15.35 -14.82 12.36
C PRO A 58 -16.86 -14.57 12.26
N SER A 59 -17.54 -14.22 13.36
CA SER A 59 -18.97 -13.89 13.33
C SER A 59 -19.26 -12.59 12.55
N LEU A 60 -18.24 -11.73 12.41
CA LEU A 60 -18.32 -10.51 11.63
C LEU A 60 -18.13 -10.74 10.11
N ALA A 61 -17.82 -11.96 9.67
CA ALA A 61 -17.58 -12.30 8.27
C ALA A 61 -18.88 -12.83 7.60
N PRO A 62 -19.64 -11.99 6.85
CA PRO A 62 -20.99 -12.32 6.40
C PRO A 62 -21.10 -13.49 5.41
N PHE A 63 -20.00 -13.86 4.76
CA PHE A 63 -19.97 -14.89 3.71
C PHE A 63 -19.09 -16.09 4.08
N GLY A 64 -18.62 -16.15 5.32
CA GLY A 64 -17.49 -16.98 5.73
C GLY A 64 -16.16 -16.22 5.65
N LEU A 65 -15.21 -16.62 6.50
CA LEU A 65 -13.96 -15.88 6.73
C LEU A 65 -13.21 -15.58 5.43
N VAL A 66 -12.94 -16.60 4.62
CA VAL A 66 -12.12 -16.47 3.41
C VAL A 66 -12.86 -15.64 2.35
N GLN A 67 -14.15 -15.92 2.13
CA GLN A 67 -14.97 -15.21 1.15
C GLN A 67 -15.08 -13.73 1.50
N SER A 68 -15.30 -13.39 2.77
CA SER A 68 -15.38 -12.00 3.23
C SER A 68 -14.05 -11.25 3.08
N ILE A 69 -12.91 -11.89 3.38
CA ILE A 69 -11.59 -11.29 3.16
C ILE A 69 -11.37 -11.03 1.66
N VAL A 70 -11.62 -12.02 0.81
CA VAL A 70 -11.43 -11.87 -0.65
C VAL A 70 -12.38 -10.80 -1.21
N ALA A 71 -13.63 -10.74 -0.76
CA ALA A 71 -14.59 -9.72 -1.18
C ALA A 71 -14.12 -8.31 -0.81
N VAL A 72 -13.58 -8.11 0.40
CA VAL A 72 -12.99 -6.82 0.80
C VAL A 72 -11.87 -6.42 -0.15
N TRP A 73 -10.91 -7.32 -0.41
CA TRP A 73 -9.78 -7.00 -1.30
C TRP A 73 -10.21 -6.78 -2.76
N ILE A 74 -11.23 -7.49 -3.25
CA ILE A 74 -11.81 -7.22 -4.58
C ILE A 74 -12.39 -5.80 -4.63
N LEU A 75 -13.21 -5.41 -3.64
CA LEU A 75 -13.83 -4.10 -3.61
C LEU A 75 -12.78 -2.98 -3.52
N LEU A 76 -11.75 -3.19 -2.69
CA LEU A 76 -10.63 -2.27 -2.54
C LEU A 76 -9.82 -2.15 -3.84
N THR A 77 -9.50 -3.28 -4.49
CA THR A 77 -8.78 -3.29 -5.77
C THR A 77 -9.58 -2.61 -6.89
N VAL A 78 -10.88 -2.90 -6.99
CA VAL A 78 -11.78 -2.22 -7.94
C VAL A 78 -11.84 -0.73 -7.62
N GLY A 79 -11.91 -0.37 -6.34
CA GLY A 79 -11.89 1.01 -5.86
C GLY A 79 -10.64 1.75 -6.32
N ILE A 80 -9.45 1.26 -6.02
CA ILE A 80 -8.20 1.93 -6.38
C ILE A 80 -8.00 2.00 -7.90
N VAL A 81 -8.39 0.97 -8.65
CA VAL A 81 -8.35 1.00 -10.13
C VAL A 81 -9.31 2.05 -10.68
N PHE A 82 -10.56 2.07 -10.19
CA PHE A 82 -11.55 3.07 -10.59
C PHE A 82 -11.08 4.49 -10.26
N PHE A 83 -10.55 4.72 -9.06
CA PHE A 83 -10.00 6.01 -8.66
C PHE A 83 -8.77 6.40 -9.49
N GLY A 84 -7.87 5.45 -9.72
CA GLY A 84 -6.68 5.60 -10.55
C GLY A 84 -7.02 6.03 -11.97
N VAL A 85 -8.01 5.42 -12.61
CA VAL A 85 -8.42 5.74 -13.98
C VAL A 85 -9.22 7.05 -14.03
N THR A 86 -10.17 7.24 -13.13
CA THR A 86 -11.16 8.33 -13.23
C THR A 86 -10.61 9.66 -12.72
N TYR A 87 -9.84 9.65 -11.63
CA TYR A 87 -9.54 10.87 -10.87
C TYR A 87 -8.06 11.27 -10.88
N THR A 88 -7.13 10.47 -11.40
CA THR A 88 -5.71 10.88 -11.46
C THR A 88 -5.37 11.68 -12.71
N SER A 89 -4.22 12.34 -12.75
CA SER A 89 -3.74 13.03 -13.95
C SER A 89 -3.35 12.04 -15.08
N PRO A 90 -3.35 12.46 -16.36
CA PRO A 90 -2.88 11.62 -17.45
C PRO A 90 -1.43 11.11 -17.29
N SER A 91 -0.58 11.90 -16.63
CA SER A 91 0.81 11.52 -16.36
C SER A 91 0.91 10.39 -15.33
N VAL A 92 0.03 10.37 -14.32
CA VAL A 92 -0.07 9.27 -13.35
C VAL A 92 -0.59 8.01 -14.04
N ARG A 93 -1.69 8.11 -14.82
CA ARG A 93 -2.28 6.96 -15.52
C ARG A 93 -1.33 6.23 -16.49
N ARG A 94 -0.41 6.97 -17.11
CA ARG A 94 0.55 6.42 -18.08
C ARG A 94 1.88 6.02 -17.44
N ASN A 95 2.04 6.22 -16.14
CA ASN A 95 3.25 5.86 -15.44
C ASN A 95 3.42 4.33 -15.42
N ARG A 96 4.56 3.83 -15.89
CA ARG A 96 4.81 2.39 -16.01
C ARG A 96 4.82 1.67 -14.67
N VAL A 97 5.32 2.30 -13.60
CA VAL A 97 5.32 1.72 -12.26
C VAL A 97 3.89 1.53 -11.78
N TRP A 98 3.02 2.53 -11.96
CA TRP A 98 1.60 2.42 -11.60
C TRP A 98 0.86 1.34 -12.41
N LEU A 99 1.17 1.21 -13.71
CA LEU A 99 0.60 0.14 -14.54
C LEU A 99 1.06 -1.25 -14.07
N VAL A 100 2.32 -1.41 -13.65
CA VAL A 100 2.82 -2.66 -13.07
C VAL A 100 2.09 -2.99 -11.77
N TRP A 101 1.96 -2.02 -10.86
CA TRP A 101 1.18 -2.21 -9.63
C TRP A 101 -0.27 -2.62 -9.91
N GLY A 102 -0.94 -1.92 -10.84
CA GLY A 102 -2.30 -2.27 -11.23
C GLY A 102 -2.41 -3.70 -11.78
N GLY A 103 -1.51 -4.06 -12.70
CA GLY A 103 -1.48 -5.42 -13.28
C GLY A 103 -1.21 -6.51 -12.24
N LEU A 104 -0.28 -6.26 -11.31
CA LEU A 104 0.05 -7.18 -10.22
C LEU A 104 -1.15 -7.39 -9.27
N ASN A 105 -1.82 -6.31 -8.85
CA ASN A 105 -3.00 -6.40 -7.97
C ASN A 105 -4.17 -7.13 -8.64
N VAL A 106 -4.42 -6.85 -9.93
CA VAL A 106 -5.43 -7.57 -10.71
C VAL A 106 -5.08 -9.06 -10.80
N ALA A 107 -3.82 -9.41 -11.07
CA ALA A 107 -3.39 -10.80 -11.13
C ALA A 107 -3.58 -11.54 -9.79
N ALA A 108 -3.16 -10.94 -8.65
CA ALA A 108 -3.38 -11.53 -7.34
C ALA A 108 -4.87 -11.71 -7.02
N THR A 109 -5.69 -10.71 -7.36
CA THR A 109 -7.15 -10.79 -7.19
C THR A 109 -7.75 -11.93 -8.01
N LEU A 110 -7.32 -12.11 -9.26
CA LEU A 110 -7.78 -13.21 -10.12
C LEU A 110 -7.39 -14.58 -9.56
N VAL A 111 -6.21 -14.72 -8.95
CA VAL A 111 -5.80 -15.96 -8.27
C VAL A 111 -6.74 -16.26 -7.09
N ASN A 112 -7.06 -15.25 -6.26
CA ASN A 112 -8.01 -15.41 -5.15
C ASN A 112 -9.41 -15.80 -5.64
N VAL A 113 -9.90 -15.18 -6.72
CA VAL A 113 -11.20 -15.51 -7.32
C VAL A 113 -11.21 -16.92 -7.90
N ALA A 114 -10.15 -17.32 -8.63
CA ALA A 114 -10.01 -18.67 -9.16
C ALA A 114 -9.99 -19.72 -8.05
N ALA A 115 -9.37 -19.41 -6.91
CA ALA A 115 -9.37 -20.28 -5.74
C ALA A 115 -10.78 -20.45 -5.15
N LEU A 116 -11.53 -19.35 -5.00
CA LEU A 116 -12.93 -19.40 -4.53
C LEU A 116 -13.85 -20.14 -5.50
N ALA A 117 -13.60 -20.02 -6.80
CA ALA A 117 -14.36 -20.72 -7.84
C ALA A 117 -13.99 -22.21 -7.96
N GLY A 118 -13.04 -22.71 -7.18
CA GLY A 118 -12.59 -24.11 -7.23
C GLY A 118 -11.79 -24.47 -8.48
N VAL A 119 -11.27 -23.48 -9.20
CA VAL A 119 -10.46 -23.66 -10.42
C VAL A 119 -9.01 -24.00 -10.09
N VAL A 120 -8.51 -23.52 -8.95
CA VAL A 120 -7.12 -23.78 -8.51
C VAL A 120 -6.99 -25.24 -8.04
N PRO A 121 -5.98 -26.00 -8.53
CA PRO A 121 -5.74 -27.35 -8.07
C PRO A 121 -5.56 -27.43 -6.55
N SER A 122 -6.06 -28.50 -5.93
CA SER A 122 -6.02 -28.68 -4.47
C SER A 122 -4.61 -28.56 -3.87
N ALA A 123 -3.60 -29.06 -4.58
CA ALA A 123 -2.19 -28.94 -4.18
C ALA A 123 -1.68 -27.48 -4.12
N ALA A 124 -2.28 -26.59 -4.91
CA ALA A 124 -1.91 -25.18 -5.00
C ALA A 124 -2.80 -24.27 -4.15
N LEU A 125 -3.97 -24.75 -3.67
CA LEU A 125 -4.97 -23.94 -3.00
C LEU A 125 -4.44 -23.23 -1.73
N GLN A 126 -3.56 -23.90 -0.98
CA GLN A 126 -2.92 -23.33 0.21
C GLN A 126 -2.06 -22.09 -0.10
N TYR A 127 -1.60 -21.94 -1.34
CA TYR A 127 -0.81 -20.81 -1.79
C TYR A 127 -1.68 -19.69 -2.36
N ALA A 128 -2.91 -19.98 -2.76
CA ALA A 128 -3.69 -19.10 -3.62
C ALA A 128 -4.24 -17.84 -2.93
N TYR A 129 -4.20 -17.73 -1.61
CA TYR A 129 -4.86 -16.62 -0.89
C TYR A 129 -3.94 -15.45 -0.54
N TRP A 130 -2.83 -15.69 0.17
CA TRP A 130 -1.96 -14.61 0.66
C TRP A 130 -0.56 -14.58 0.01
N HIS A 131 -0.09 -15.69 -0.58
CA HIS A 131 1.20 -15.69 -1.28
C HIS A 131 1.22 -14.74 -2.49
N PRO A 132 0.14 -14.63 -3.31
CA PRO A 132 0.11 -13.67 -4.41
C PRO A 132 0.32 -12.24 -3.92
N TRP A 133 -0.26 -11.86 -2.78
CA TRP A 133 -0.12 -10.50 -2.24
C TRP A 133 1.30 -10.19 -1.77
N LEU A 134 2.01 -11.14 -1.15
CA LEU A 134 3.44 -10.96 -0.85
C LEU A 134 4.27 -10.85 -2.14
N ALA A 135 3.94 -11.64 -3.18
CA ALA A 135 4.62 -11.55 -4.47
C ALA A 135 4.38 -10.18 -5.14
N VAL A 136 3.14 -9.68 -5.10
CA VAL A 136 2.75 -8.36 -5.62
C VAL A 136 3.49 -7.25 -4.90
N LEU A 137 3.44 -7.22 -3.56
CA LEU A 137 4.11 -6.19 -2.76
C LEU A 137 5.62 -6.24 -2.99
N GLY A 138 6.22 -7.42 -2.90
CA GLY A 138 7.66 -7.59 -3.09
C GLY A 138 8.13 -7.14 -4.47
N THR A 139 7.47 -7.62 -5.53
CA THR A 139 7.81 -7.28 -6.91
C THR A 139 7.54 -5.81 -7.21
N GLY A 140 6.38 -5.31 -6.78
CA GLY A 140 5.97 -3.92 -6.97
C GLY A 140 6.96 -2.96 -6.34
N TYR A 141 7.43 -3.23 -5.12
CA TYR A 141 8.43 -2.39 -4.46
C TYR A 141 9.80 -2.44 -5.12
N LEU A 142 10.27 -3.61 -5.57
CA LEU A 142 11.51 -3.69 -6.33
C LEU A 142 11.42 -2.91 -7.65
N VAL A 143 10.28 -2.99 -8.34
CA VAL A 143 10.05 -2.19 -9.55
C VAL A 143 10.05 -0.70 -9.23
N THR A 144 9.34 -0.26 -8.18
CA THR A 144 9.36 1.15 -7.74
C THR A 144 10.78 1.63 -7.43
N ALA A 145 11.58 0.81 -6.74
CA ALA A 145 12.94 1.17 -6.36
C ALA A 145 13.85 1.30 -7.58
N LEU A 146 13.84 0.30 -8.47
CA LEU A 146 14.83 0.12 -9.55
C LEU A 146 14.45 0.82 -10.84
N TYR A 147 13.15 1.04 -11.11
CA TYR A 147 12.70 1.64 -12.35
C TYR A 147 13.20 3.07 -12.48
N ASN A 148 13.81 3.37 -13.63
CA ASN A 148 14.34 4.67 -13.98
C ASN A 148 15.16 5.27 -12.82
N TRP A 149 16.20 4.55 -12.40
CA TRP A 149 16.99 4.84 -11.20
C TRP A 149 17.53 6.29 -11.14
N GLU A 150 17.88 6.84 -12.30
CA GLU A 150 18.41 8.21 -12.43
C GLU A 150 17.34 9.30 -12.33
N SER A 151 16.05 8.93 -12.35
CA SER A 151 14.96 9.90 -12.25
C SER A 151 14.93 10.54 -10.86
N PRO A 152 14.92 11.89 -10.79
CA PRO A 152 14.82 12.62 -9.52
C PRO A 152 13.39 12.63 -8.94
N GLN A 153 12.43 11.98 -9.60
CA GLN A 153 11.03 11.96 -9.16
C GLN A 153 10.82 11.21 -7.83
N ILE A 154 11.66 10.21 -7.55
CA ILE A 154 11.66 9.47 -6.29
C ILE A 154 13.02 9.68 -5.63
N ARG A 155 13.02 10.10 -4.37
CA ARG A 155 14.25 10.39 -3.62
C ARG A 155 15.06 9.12 -3.43
N ARG A 156 16.39 9.24 -3.39
CA ARG A 156 17.29 8.10 -3.18
C ARG A 156 16.98 7.33 -1.89
N GLN A 157 16.60 8.04 -0.83
CA GLN A 157 16.21 7.43 0.45
C GLN A 157 14.95 6.56 0.32
N GLU A 158 13.92 7.04 -0.39
CA GLU A 158 12.68 6.30 -0.63
C GLU A 158 12.92 5.06 -1.48
N ARG A 159 13.76 5.17 -2.51
CA ARG A 159 14.18 4.01 -3.32
C ARG A 159 14.83 2.92 -2.48
N VAL A 160 15.66 3.29 -1.50
CA VAL A 160 16.26 2.33 -0.57
C VAL A 160 15.19 1.67 0.30
N VAL A 161 14.23 2.44 0.82
CA VAL A 161 13.10 1.89 1.59
C VAL A 161 12.30 0.89 0.75
N TYR A 162 11.95 1.24 -0.49
CA TYR A 162 11.27 0.34 -1.41
C TYR A 162 12.11 -0.90 -1.77
N ALA A 163 13.41 -0.75 -2.01
CA ALA A 163 14.28 -1.89 -2.30
C ALA A 163 14.32 -2.87 -1.11
N LEU A 164 14.51 -2.36 0.10
CA LEU A 164 14.52 -3.16 1.32
C LEU A 164 13.16 -3.82 1.56
N ALA A 165 12.07 -3.08 1.44
CA ALA A 165 10.72 -3.62 1.57
C ALA A 165 10.45 -4.74 0.55
N GLY A 166 10.89 -4.54 -0.70
CA GLY A 166 10.79 -5.54 -1.76
C GLY A 166 11.55 -6.83 -1.43
N VAL A 167 12.83 -6.70 -1.07
CA VAL A 167 13.69 -7.84 -0.70
C VAL A 167 13.13 -8.58 0.53
N VAL A 168 12.75 -7.85 1.58
CA VAL A 168 12.20 -8.45 2.81
C VAL A 168 10.89 -9.18 2.51
N THR A 169 9.99 -8.58 1.71
CA THR A 169 8.70 -9.20 1.39
C THR A 169 8.88 -10.47 0.55
N LEU A 170 9.77 -10.45 -0.43
CA LEU A 170 10.09 -11.66 -1.21
C LEU A 170 10.83 -12.71 -0.37
N GLY A 171 11.68 -12.30 0.57
CA GLY A 171 12.31 -13.19 1.53
C GLY A 171 11.29 -13.86 2.46
N LEU A 172 10.28 -13.11 2.92
CA LEU A 172 9.16 -13.66 3.68
C LEU A 172 8.35 -14.65 2.86
N LEU A 173 8.05 -14.33 1.59
CA LEU A 173 7.38 -15.24 0.66
C LEU A 173 8.19 -16.54 0.46
N ALA A 174 9.49 -16.44 0.19
CA ALA A 174 10.35 -17.61 0.01
C ALA A 174 10.44 -18.45 1.29
N GLY A 175 10.64 -17.80 2.44
CA GLY A 175 10.71 -18.47 3.73
C GLY A 175 9.39 -19.13 4.14
N SER A 176 8.25 -18.58 3.70
CA SER A 176 6.93 -19.12 4.00
C SER A 176 6.60 -20.41 3.24
N LEU A 177 7.36 -20.72 2.20
CA LEU A 177 7.33 -22.02 1.52
C LEU A 177 8.09 -23.11 2.30
N GLY A 178 8.85 -22.75 3.34
CA GLY A 178 9.63 -23.67 4.15
C GLY A 178 9.59 -23.32 5.64
N PRO A 179 10.73 -22.94 6.25
CA PRO A 179 10.88 -22.89 7.71
C PRO A 179 10.02 -21.82 8.40
N LEU A 180 9.62 -20.77 7.69
CA LEU A 180 8.82 -19.68 8.25
C LEU A 180 7.32 -19.85 8.02
N ARG A 181 6.86 -20.96 7.43
CA ARG A 181 5.45 -21.16 7.06
C ARG A 181 4.48 -20.89 8.20
N GLY A 182 4.72 -21.49 9.37
CA GLY A 182 3.86 -21.32 10.54
C GLY A 182 3.83 -19.88 11.04
N PHE A 183 5.01 -19.27 11.18
CA PHE A 183 5.14 -17.88 11.60
C PHE A 183 4.42 -16.90 10.66
N VAL A 184 4.66 -17.01 9.35
CA VAL A 184 4.06 -16.12 8.35
C VAL A 184 2.54 -16.31 8.30
N THR A 185 2.06 -17.56 8.31
CA THR A 185 0.61 -17.85 8.27
C THR A 185 -0.10 -17.26 9.49
N LEU A 186 0.45 -17.44 10.69
CA LEU A 186 -0.15 -16.94 11.94
C LEU A 186 -0.18 -15.41 12.03
N ASN A 187 0.79 -14.75 11.39
CA ASN A 187 0.96 -13.30 11.50
C ASN A 187 0.67 -12.56 10.20
N ILE A 188 0.03 -13.20 9.21
CA ILE A 188 -0.05 -12.69 7.84
C ILE A 188 -0.68 -11.31 7.73
N PHE A 189 -1.70 -11.00 8.54
CA PHE A 189 -2.34 -9.69 8.51
C PHE A 189 -1.46 -8.59 9.11
N ALA A 190 -0.70 -8.90 10.16
CA ALA A 190 0.25 -7.96 10.74
C ALA A 190 1.45 -7.75 9.82
N ILE A 191 2.00 -8.84 9.26
CA ILE A 191 3.08 -8.79 8.28
C ILE A 191 2.63 -7.99 7.06
N GLY A 192 1.47 -8.32 6.49
CA GLY A 192 0.88 -7.64 5.34
C GLY A 192 0.69 -6.15 5.60
N ALA A 193 0.14 -5.78 6.77
CA ALA A 193 0.01 -4.38 7.17
C ALA A 193 1.37 -3.68 7.23
N VAL A 194 2.38 -4.29 7.85
CA VAL A 194 3.72 -3.71 7.94
C VAL A 194 4.35 -3.54 6.56
N VAL A 195 4.37 -4.60 5.75
CA VAL A 195 5.04 -4.55 4.44
C VAL A 195 4.31 -3.63 3.46
N HIS A 196 2.99 -3.49 3.56
CA HIS A 196 2.20 -2.59 2.71
C HIS A 196 2.30 -1.13 3.18
N LEU A 197 2.11 -0.87 4.47
CA LEU A 197 1.91 0.48 4.98
C LEU A 197 3.21 1.22 5.29
N VAL A 198 4.27 0.53 5.71
CA VAL A 198 5.51 1.20 6.10
C VAL A 198 6.18 1.94 4.93
N PRO A 199 6.35 1.35 3.73
CA PRO A 199 6.99 2.04 2.63
C PRO A 199 6.19 3.27 2.17
N ILE A 200 4.87 3.13 2.04
CA ILE A 200 3.99 4.23 1.60
C ILE A 200 3.91 5.31 2.68
N GLY A 201 3.77 4.91 3.95
CA GLY A 201 3.72 5.83 5.09
C GLY A 201 5.02 6.62 5.25
N HIS A 202 6.18 6.00 4.97
CA HIS A 202 7.46 6.68 4.95
C HIS A 202 7.46 7.84 3.95
N ASP A 203 6.98 7.64 2.72
CA ASP A 203 6.94 8.68 1.68
C ASP A 203 6.02 9.85 2.09
N VAL A 204 4.81 9.54 2.56
CA VAL A 204 3.84 10.55 3.01
C VAL A 204 4.39 11.38 4.18
N LEU A 205 5.05 10.72 5.14
CA LEU A 205 5.66 11.40 6.29
C LEU A 205 6.88 12.22 5.89
N ALA A 206 7.73 11.71 5.01
CA ALA A 206 8.91 12.42 4.53
C ALA A 206 8.52 13.72 3.82
N ASP A 207 7.48 13.70 2.99
CA ASP A 207 6.92 14.90 2.35
C ASP A 207 6.36 15.89 3.36
N ALA A 208 5.53 15.42 4.30
CA ALA A 208 4.95 16.28 5.32
C ALA A 208 6.02 16.98 6.17
N VAL A 209 7.07 16.25 6.57
CA VAL A 209 8.20 16.79 7.34
C VAL A 209 8.98 17.83 6.52
N LEU A 210 9.25 17.56 5.24
CA LEU A 210 9.96 18.51 4.37
C LEU A 210 9.16 19.80 4.17
N ILE A 211 7.84 19.70 4.04
CA ILE A 211 6.96 20.87 3.91
C ILE A 211 6.95 21.68 5.20
N ALA A 212 6.81 21.03 6.36
CA ALA A 212 6.79 21.69 7.66
C ALA A 212 8.12 22.39 7.97
N ARG A 213 9.26 21.80 7.61
CA ARG A 213 10.60 22.39 7.85
C ARG A 213 10.90 23.63 7.01
N ARG A 214 10.13 23.89 5.94
CA ARG A 214 10.34 25.02 5.03
C ARG A 214 9.53 26.28 5.41
N GLN A 215 8.79 26.27 6.53
CA GLN A 215 7.89 27.36 6.99
C GLN A 215 8.45 28.14 8.19
#